data_AF-D2H0R5-F1
#
_entry.id   AF-D2H0R5-F1
#
_cell.length_a   1.000
_cell.length_b   1.000
_cell.length_c   1.000
_cell.angle_alpha   90.00
_cell.angle_beta   90.00
_cell.angle_gamma   90.00
#
_symmetry.space_group_name_H-M   'P 1'
#
loop_
_entity.id
_entity.type
_entity.pdbx_description
1 polymer ?
#
loop_
_entity_poly.entity_id
_entity_poly.type
_entity_poly.pdbx_seq_one_letter_code
_entity_poly.pdbx_strand_id
1 'polypeptide(L)'
;MKGFTVALLVWTLISPSSCSKAWPTHTVCRDGDLEVLYQSCDPLQDFGFSVDRCSKHLKSNLNIRFGIILREDIKELFLDIALFNKGSSILNFSYPICEEDLPKFSFCGRRKGGKL
;
A
#
# COMPACT_ATOMS: atom_id res chain seq x y z
N MET A 1 -0.67 31.05 36.22
CA MET A 1 -1.28 29.89 35.53
C MET A 1 -1.79 30.27 34.12
N LYS A 2 -0.90 30.66 33.21
CA LYS A 2 -1.25 30.99 31.80
C LYS A 2 -0.33 30.36 30.75
N GLY A 3 0.78 29.74 31.16
CA GLY A 3 1.74 29.11 30.26
C GLY A 3 1.46 27.63 29.93
N PHE A 4 0.63 26.95 30.72
CA PHE A 4 0.33 25.52 30.50
C PHE A 4 -0.69 25.28 29.38
N THR A 5 -1.52 26.26 29.04
CA THR A 5 -2.60 26.09 28.05
C THR A 5 -2.10 26.14 26.61
N VAL A 6 -0.95 26.79 26.35
CA VAL A 6 -0.40 26.92 24.99
C VAL A 6 0.29 25.63 24.55
N ALA A 7 0.98 24.93 25.45
CA ALA A 7 1.67 23.68 25.13
C ALA A 7 0.71 22.54 24.73
N LEU A 8 -0.50 22.51 25.30
CA LEU A 8 -1.53 21.50 24.97
C LEU A 8 -2.15 21.69 23.59
N LEU A 9 -2.18 22.93 23.06
CA LEU A 9 -2.76 23.23 21.75
C LEU A 9 -1.79 23.02 20.58
N VAL A 10 -0.48 23.01 20.84
CA VAL A 10 0.51 22.75 19.79
C VAL A 10 0.64 21.25 19.49
N TRP A 11 0.25 20.37 20.43
CA TRP A 11 0.34 18.92 20.23
C TRP A 11 -0.78 18.36 19.34
N THR A 12 -1.88 19.08 19.13
CA THR A 12 -3.02 18.60 18.32
C THR A 12 -2.87 18.85 16.82
N LEU A 13 -1.81 19.55 16.37
CA LEU A 13 -1.63 19.96 14.97
C LEU A 13 -0.74 19.02 14.12
N ILE A 14 -0.30 17.90 14.68
CA ILE A 14 0.43 16.87 13.93
C ILE A 14 -0.50 15.68 13.68
N SER A 15 -1.50 15.87 12.82
CA SER A 15 -2.25 14.76 12.21
C SER A 15 -1.68 14.47 10.82
N PRO A 16 -0.66 13.61 10.67
CA PRO A 16 -0.42 12.98 9.39
C PRO A 16 -1.50 11.91 9.20
N SER A 17 -2.42 12.19 8.27
CA SER A 17 -3.15 11.20 7.45
C SER A 17 -3.53 9.85 8.11
N SER A 18 -4.80 9.72 8.51
CA SER A 18 -5.68 8.52 8.53
C SER A 18 -5.18 7.13 8.99
N CYS A 19 -3.92 6.91 9.34
CA CYS A 19 -3.38 5.63 9.82
C CYS A 19 -3.00 5.78 11.30
N SER A 20 -3.98 5.58 12.17
CA SER A 20 -3.88 5.77 13.62
C SER A 20 -2.90 4.80 14.33
N LYS A 21 -2.37 3.80 13.62
CA LYS A 21 -1.16 3.03 13.95
C LYS A 21 -0.41 2.75 12.65
N ALA A 22 0.64 3.53 12.40
CA ALA A 22 1.46 3.38 11.22
C ALA A 22 2.35 2.13 11.34
N TRP A 23 2.17 1.15 10.44
CA TRP A 23 3.21 0.15 10.17
C TRP A 23 4.50 0.85 9.73
N PRO A 24 5.68 0.22 9.86
CA PRO A 24 6.91 0.83 9.41
C PRO A 24 6.88 1.11 7.91
N THR A 25 7.57 2.17 7.49
CA THR A 25 7.83 2.43 6.07
C THR A 25 8.92 1.49 5.58
N HIS A 26 8.67 0.82 4.46
CA HIS A 26 9.58 -0.14 3.84
C HIS A 26 10.11 0.39 2.52
N THR A 27 11.34 0.02 2.18
CA THR A 27 11.92 0.29 0.86
C THR A 27 11.57 -0.83 -0.10
N VAL A 28 10.76 -0.54 -1.13
CA VAL A 28 10.46 -1.48 -2.22
C VAL A 28 11.72 -1.71 -3.05
N CYS A 29 12.36 -0.61 -3.43
CA CYS A 29 13.63 -0.61 -4.14
C CYS A 29 14.29 0.78 -4.09
N ARG A 30 15.61 0.76 -4.31
CA ARG A 30 16.44 1.96 -4.44
C ARG A 30 17.49 1.71 -5.52
N ASP A 31 17.48 2.53 -6.55
CA ASP A 31 18.46 2.47 -7.65
C ASP A 31 18.76 3.88 -8.18
N GLY A 32 19.99 4.36 -8.00
CA GLY A 32 20.39 5.73 -8.30
C GLY A 32 19.48 6.76 -7.61
N ASP A 33 18.88 7.66 -8.40
CA ASP A 33 17.94 8.68 -7.89
C ASP A 33 16.47 8.20 -7.84
N LEU A 34 16.20 6.90 -8.07
CA LEU A 34 14.88 6.33 -7.88
C LEU A 34 14.80 5.63 -6.53
N GLU A 35 13.86 6.07 -5.69
CA GLU A 35 13.53 5.44 -4.42
C GLU A 35 12.02 5.26 -4.34
N VAL A 36 11.59 4.03 -4.07
CA VAL A 36 10.18 3.68 -3.92
C VAL A 36 9.97 3.12 -2.54
N LEU A 37 9.10 3.76 -1.77
CA LEU A 37 8.76 3.38 -0.40
C LEU A 37 7.27 2.99 -0.34
N TYR A 38 6.92 2.10 0.57
CA TYR A 38 5.52 1.81 0.90
C TYR A 38 5.32 1.70 2.40
N GLN A 39 4.07 1.88 2.82
CA GLN A 39 3.63 1.67 4.17
C GLN A 39 2.22 1.09 4.13
N SER A 40 1.96 0.02 4.88
CA SER A 40 0.60 -0.54 4.97
C SER A 40 -0.33 0.44 5.68
N CYS A 41 -1.49 0.66 5.06
CA CYS A 41 -2.60 1.44 5.63
C CYS A 41 -3.68 0.54 6.26
N ASP A 42 -3.54 -0.79 6.19
CA ASP A 42 -4.43 -1.71 6.89
C ASP A 42 -4.08 -1.69 8.39
N PRO A 43 -4.99 -1.27 9.28
CA PRO A 43 -4.71 -1.23 10.72
C PRO A 43 -4.45 -2.61 11.34
N LEU A 44 -4.79 -3.70 10.64
CA LEU A 44 -4.71 -5.06 11.16
C LEU A 44 -3.37 -5.74 10.90
N GLN A 45 -2.68 -5.41 9.81
CA GLN A 45 -1.44 -6.08 9.44
C GLN A 45 -0.59 -5.30 8.43
N ASP A 46 0.70 -5.61 8.45
CA ASP A 46 1.65 -5.25 7.41
C ASP A 46 1.69 -6.32 6.31
N PHE A 47 2.36 -6.01 5.21
CA PHE A 47 2.62 -6.95 4.12
C PHE A 47 4.03 -6.78 3.58
N GLY A 48 4.55 -7.80 2.91
CA GLY A 48 5.82 -7.75 2.20
C GLY A 48 5.61 -7.40 0.73
N PHE A 49 6.35 -6.42 0.22
CA PHE A 49 6.34 -6.05 -1.20
C PHE A 49 7.73 -5.63 -1.68
N SER A 50 8.15 -6.16 -2.82
CA SER A 50 9.42 -5.80 -3.47
C SER A 50 9.33 -5.96 -4.99
N VAL A 51 10.25 -5.30 -5.70
CA VAL A 51 10.35 -5.34 -7.16
C VAL A 51 11.76 -5.81 -7.54
N ASP A 52 11.86 -6.82 -8.42
CA ASP A 52 13.15 -7.46 -8.73
C ASP A 52 14.15 -6.51 -9.43
N ARG A 53 13.68 -5.64 -10.33
CA ARG A 53 14.51 -4.69 -11.07
C ARG A 53 13.90 -3.30 -11.01
N CYS A 54 14.51 -2.43 -10.22
CA CYS A 54 14.15 -1.02 -10.10
C CYS A 54 14.95 -0.22 -11.12
N SER A 55 14.28 0.62 -11.91
CA SER A 55 14.94 1.56 -12.82
C SER A 55 14.01 2.71 -13.16
N LYS A 56 14.56 3.93 -13.37
CA LYS A 56 13.76 5.10 -13.77
C LYS A 56 12.90 4.86 -15.01
N HIS A 57 13.43 4.08 -15.96
CA HIS A 57 12.67 3.60 -17.10
C HIS A 57 12.00 2.28 -16.71
N LEU A 58 10.70 2.31 -16.42
CA LEU A 58 9.94 1.12 -16.12
C LEU A 58 9.77 0.27 -17.39
N LYS A 59 10.15 -1.00 -17.31
CA LYS A 59 9.85 -1.97 -18.36
C LYS A 59 8.38 -2.35 -18.29
N SER A 60 7.77 -2.63 -19.45
CA SER A 60 6.49 -3.34 -19.49
C SER A 60 6.67 -4.73 -18.86
N ASN A 61 5.78 -5.12 -17.95
CA ASN A 61 5.83 -6.36 -17.15
C ASN A 61 6.95 -6.37 -16.09
N LEU A 62 6.72 -5.62 -15.01
CA LEU A 62 7.57 -5.67 -13.82
C LEU A 62 7.32 -6.96 -13.05
N ASN A 63 8.41 -7.61 -12.63
CA ASN A 63 8.33 -8.74 -11.71
C ASN A 63 8.29 -8.21 -10.27
N ILE A 64 7.20 -8.52 -9.59
CA ILE A 64 6.98 -8.16 -8.19
C ILE A 64 6.99 -9.41 -7.32
N ARG A 65 7.36 -9.24 -6.05
CA ARG A 65 7.17 -10.25 -5.01
C ARG A 65 6.26 -9.63 -3.96
N PHE A 66 5.20 -10.35 -3.65
CA PHE A 66 4.18 -9.90 -2.72
C PHE A 66 3.92 -11.01 -1.71
N GLY A 67 3.80 -10.64 -0.44
CA GLY A 67 3.60 -11.57 0.66
C GLY A 67 2.62 -11.02 1.68
N ILE A 68 1.52 -11.71 1.95
CA ILE A 68 0.53 -11.28 2.94
C ILE A 68 -0.23 -12.46 3.56
N ILE A 69 -0.78 -12.29 4.75
CA ILE A 69 -1.77 -13.22 5.31
C ILE A 69 -3.16 -12.73 4.92
N LEU A 70 -3.96 -13.59 4.32
CA LEU A 70 -5.31 -13.23 3.90
C LEU A 70 -6.22 -13.07 5.11
N ARG A 71 -6.81 -11.88 5.24
CA ARG A 71 -7.79 -11.60 6.29
C ARG A 71 -9.20 -11.90 5.84
N GLU A 72 -9.43 -12.03 4.54
CA GLU A 72 -10.71 -12.39 3.91
C GLU A 72 -10.49 -13.41 2.79
N ASP A 73 -11.57 -14.05 2.36
CA ASP A 73 -11.55 -14.95 1.20
C ASP A 73 -11.39 -14.13 -0.10
N ILE A 74 -10.58 -14.61 -1.04
CA ILE A 74 -10.38 -14.00 -2.36
C ILE A 74 -11.34 -14.65 -3.37
N LYS A 75 -12.64 -14.47 -3.21
CA LYS A 75 -13.60 -14.86 -4.27
C LYS A 75 -13.51 -13.86 -5.43
N GLU A 76 -13.64 -12.59 -5.10
CA GLU A 76 -13.44 -11.47 -5.99
C GLU A 76 -12.37 -10.55 -5.39
N LEU A 77 -11.51 -9.99 -6.24
CA LEU A 77 -10.45 -9.08 -5.81
C LEU A 77 -10.24 -8.00 -6.86
N PHE A 78 -10.31 -6.76 -6.41
CA PHE A 78 -10.14 -5.58 -7.24
C PHE A 78 -8.96 -4.76 -6.71
N LEU A 79 -8.23 -4.15 -7.64
CA LEU A 79 -7.11 -3.28 -7.35
C LEU A 79 -7.46 -1.86 -7.76
N ASP A 80 -7.48 -0.96 -6.78
CA ASP A 80 -7.63 0.47 -6.99
C ASP A 80 -6.28 1.16 -6.81
N ILE A 81 -5.89 1.98 -7.79
CA ILE A 81 -4.68 2.78 -7.78
C ILE A 81 -5.06 4.25 -7.98
N ALA A 82 -4.65 5.08 -7.04
CA ALA A 82 -4.77 6.53 -7.12
C ALA A 82 -3.37 7.16 -7.09
N LEU A 83 -2.99 7.85 -8.16
CA LEU A 83 -1.72 8.56 -8.28
C LEU A 83 -1.92 10.04 -7.99
N PHE A 84 -1.12 10.56 -7.06
CA PHE A 84 -1.12 11.97 -6.69
C PHE A 84 0.25 12.60 -6.93
N ASN A 85 0.26 13.86 -7.34
CA ASN A 85 1.47 14.69 -7.37
C ASN A 85 1.12 16.07 -6.84
N LYS A 86 1.89 16.57 -5.87
CA LYS A 86 1.65 17.86 -5.20
C LYS A 86 0.20 18.02 -4.69
N GLY A 87 -0.41 16.92 -4.22
CA GLY A 87 -1.77 16.91 -3.69
C GLY A 87 -2.89 16.84 -4.74
N SER A 88 -2.58 16.90 -6.04
CA SER A 88 -3.56 16.73 -7.11
C SER A 88 -3.57 15.30 -7.63
N SER A 89 -4.78 14.75 -7.86
CA SER A 89 -4.95 13.45 -8.50
C SER A 89 -4.58 13.53 -9.97
N ILE A 90 -3.66 12.67 -10.42
CA ILE A 90 -3.23 12.53 -11.81
C ILE A 90 -4.03 11.43 -12.50
N LEU A 91 -4.18 10.29 -11.83
CA LEU A 91 -4.77 9.08 -12.39
C LEU A 91 -5.51 8.34 -11.29
N ASN A 92 -6.71 7.85 -11.61
CA ASN A 92 -7.41 6.85 -10.83
C ASN A 92 -7.71 5.67 -11.75
N PHE A 93 -7.40 4.47 -11.30
CA PHE A 93 -7.55 3.25 -12.06
C PHE A 93 -8.09 2.15 -11.15
N SER A 94 -9.02 1.35 -11.66
CA SER A 94 -9.58 0.18 -10.99
C SER A 94 -9.47 -1.02 -11.92
N TYR A 95 -9.06 -2.16 -11.40
CA TYR A 95 -8.85 -3.36 -12.20
C TYR A 95 -9.22 -4.66 -11.47
N PRO A 96 -10.00 -5.55 -12.10
CA PRO A 96 -10.30 -6.86 -11.54
C PRO A 96 -9.09 -7.80 -11.65
N ILE A 97 -8.60 -8.24 -10.49
CA ILE A 97 -7.55 -9.26 -10.34
C ILE A 97 -8.18 -10.66 -10.34
N CYS A 98 -9.24 -10.86 -9.55
CA CYS A 98 -9.98 -12.11 -9.46
C CYS A 98 -11.47 -11.84 -9.67
N GLU A 99 -12.09 -12.62 -10.54
CA GLU A 99 -13.53 -12.68 -10.80
C GLU A 99 -13.93 -14.16 -10.78
N GLU A 100 -15.18 -14.47 -10.39
CA GLU A 100 -15.63 -15.86 -10.22
C GLU A 100 -15.49 -16.68 -11.51
N ASP A 101 -15.73 -16.06 -12.67
CA ASP A 101 -15.78 -16.75 -13.96
C ASP A 101 -14.45 -16.75 -14.73
N LEU A 102 -13.47 -15.90 -14.36
CA LEU A 102 -12.22 -15.68 -15.11
C LEU A 102 -11.02 -15.32 -14.20
N PRO A 103 -10.53 -16.27 -13.36
CA PRO A 103 -9.40 -15.99 -12.48
C PRO A 103 -8.10 -15.78 -13.30
N LYS A 104 -7.56 -14.56 -13.27
CA LYS A 104 -6.29 -14.22 -13.96
C LYS A 104 -5.05 -14.74 -13.23
N PHE A 105 -5.15 -14.94 -11.92
CA PHE A 105 -4.03 -15.33 -11.07
C PHE A 105 -4.33 -16.61 -10.31
N SER A 106 -3.29 -17.43 -10.10
CA SER A 106 -3.41 -18.73 -9.43
C SER A 106 -3.80 -18.66 -7.95
N PHE A 107 -3.79 -17.47 -7.33
CA PHE A 107 -4.17 -17.27 -5.94
C PHE A 107 -5.66 -16.92 -5.76
N CYS A 108 -6.41 -16.68 -6.84
CA CYS A 108 -7.85 -16.49 -6.76
C CYS A 108 -8.53 -17.74 -6.15
N GLY A 109 -9.52 -17.53 -5.29
CA GLY A 109 -10.20 -18.58 -4.53
C GLY A 109 -9.51 -19.01 -3.23
N ARG A 110 -8.34 -18.44 -2.88
CA ARG A 110 -7.72 -18.67 -1.56
C ARG A 110 -8.61 -18.15 -0.44
N ARG A 111 -8.66 -18.91 0.66
CA ARG A 111 -9.47 -18.59 1.85
C ARG A 111 -8.70 -17.75 2.86
N LYS A 112 -9.45 -17.11 3.75
CA LYS A 112 -8.99 -16.43 4.96
C LYS A 112 -8.02 -17.31 5.75
N GLY A 113 -6.96 -16.68 6.24
CA GLY A 113 -5.83 -17.34 6.91
C GLY A 113 -4.80 -17.93 5.96
N GLY A 114 -5.09 -18.04 4.66
CA GLY A 114 -4.11 -18.41 3.65
C GLY A 114 -2.96 -17.40 3.59
N LYS A 115 -1.77 -17.86 3.24
CA LYS A 115 -0.63 -16.97 2.91
C LYS A 115 -0.64 -16.75 1.40
N LEU A 116 -0.33 -15.55 0.94
CA LEU A 116 -0.09 -15.24 -0.46
C LEU A 116 1.39 -14.98 -0.67
#